data_AF-A0A4U5N346-F1
#
_entry.id   AF-A0A4U5N346-F1
#
_cell.length_a   1.000
_cell.length_b   1.000
_cell.length_c   1.000
_cell.angle_alpha   90.00
_cell.angle_beta   90.00
_cell.angle_gamma   90.00
#
_symmetry.space_group_name_H-M   'P 1'
#
loop_
_entity.id
_entity.type
_entity.pdbx_description
1 polymer ?
#
loop_
_entity_poly.entity_id
_entity_poly.type
_entity_poly.pdbx_seq_one_letter_code
_entity_poly.pdbx_strand_id
1 'polypeptide(L)'
;MNSVPTEFYEEVFTTSSQQRLANYAGPVSGKFGSVANRCWTKVYQKGILLIDGKNQDSVFFDSRGNRYTSEEGFCQKYRHLTNLCFTADDQIPPIDKKFVKKFLSEPGKHSLQLYSTIDNAWIEEFASWKKLAHVELKILCDDNVLKLLRKLLDLKQLTELYLEFSDQDSIDLACDFLKQDQFRFLSFREFSKEQLMAIWQIDSKQLSKKTIWWKGQVHLHGKHFTRVVRSFTDTIDYESSDRIVRYFNPDGTSEMNKEAFMAGVTKSIVTFL
;
A
#
# COMPACT_ATOMS: atom_id res chain seq x y z
N MET A 1 16.25 -24.69 -0.68
CA MET A 1 16.21 -23.28 -0.23
C MET A 1 17.44 -22.89 0.60
N ASN A 2 17.90 -23.66 1.59
CA ASN A 2 19.02 -23.22 2.45
C ASN A 2 20.37 -22.98 1.75
N SER A 3 20.55 -23.45 0.50
CA SER A 3 21.73 -23.19 -0.34
C SER A 3 21.79 -21.79 -0.96
N VAL A 4 20.67 -21.04 -0.94
CA VAL A 4 20.63 -19.67 -1.49
C VAL A 4 21.26 -18.69 -0.49
N PRO A 5 22.05 -17.70 -0.96
CA PRO A 5 22.64 -16.67 -0.10
C PRO A 5 21.58 -15.92 0.73
N THR A 6 21.98 -15.48 1.93
CA THR A 6 21.07 -14.75 2.83
C THR A 6 20.65 -13.42 2.21
N GLU A 7 21.58 -12.81 1.49
CA GLU A 7 21.50 -11.53 0.84
C GLU A 7 20.39 -11.52 -0.22
N PHE A 8 20.24 -12.62 -0.97
CA PHE A 8 19.14 -12.78 -1.92
C PHE A 8 17.79 -12.77 -1.20
N TYR A 9 17.67 -13.48 -0.08
CA TYR A 9 16.42 -13.46 0.70
C TYR A 9 16.14 -12.09 1.32
N GLU A 10 17.15 -11.42 1.84
CA GLU A 10 17.00 -10.05 2.34
C GLU A 10 16.54 -9.11 1.22
N GLU A 11 17.12 -9.19 0.03
CA GLU A 11 16.71 -8.39 -1.13
C GLU A 11 15.25 -8.68 -1.52
N VAL A 12 14.87 -9.95 -1.63
CA VAL A 12 13.49 -10.38 -1.91
C VAL A 12 12.50 -9.75 -0.92
N PHE A 13 12.74 -9.85 0.40
CA PHE A 13 11.82 -9.34 1.42
C PHE A 13 11.89 -7.83 1.66
N THR A 14 12.99 -7.17 1.33
CA THR A 14 13.11 -5.71 1.47
C THR A 14 12.48 -4.95 0.30
N THR A 15 12.18 -5.63 -0.81
CA THR A 15 11.39 -5.03 -1.91
C THR A 15 9.90 -4.90 -1.55
N SER A 16 9.28 -3.77 -1.90
CA SER A 16 8.01 -3.36 -1.27
C SER A 16 6.81 -4.26 -1.53
N SER A 17 6.75 -4.91 -2.68
CA SER A 17 5.65 -5.80 -3.05
C SER A 17 5.59 -7.07 -2.20
N GLN A 18 6.60 -7.31 -1.35
CA GLN A 18 6.80 -8.57 -0.65
C GLN A 18 6.89 -8.44 0.88
N GLN A 19 6.59 -7.28 1.47
CA GLN A 19 6.43 -7.22 2.94
C GLN A 19 5.35 -8.18 3.42
N ARG A 20 4.24 -8.30 2.67
CA ARG A 20 3.20 -9.29 2.95
C ARG A 20 3.72 -10.72 2.80
N LEU A 21 4.65 -10.95 1.87
CA LEU A 21 5.30 -12.25 1.73
C LEU A 21 6.05 -12.63 3.00
N ALA A 22 6.68 -11.68 3.70
CA ALA A 22 7.37 -11.96 4.95
C ALA A 22 6.42 -12.55 6.02
N ASN A 23 5.17 -12.11 6.06
CA ASN A 23 4.14 -12.65 6.98
C ASN A 23 3.79 -14.12 6.67
N TYR A 24 3.80 -14.52 5.40
CA TYR A 24 3.56 -15.92 5.00
C TYR A 24 4.81 -16.79 5.05
N ALA A 25 5.96 -16.19 4.78
CA ALA A 25 7.24 -16.87 4.76
C ALA A 25 7.78 -17.12 6.16
N GLY A 26 7.44 -16.28 7.15
CA GLY A 26 7.89 -16.41 8.53
C GLY A 26 7.67 -17.79 9.16
N PRO A 27 6.50 -18.42 9.00
CA PRO A 27 6.25 -19.80 9.45
C PRO A 27 7.01 -20.90 8.70
N VAL A 28 7.62 -20.60 7.55
CA VAL A 28 8.34 -21.61 6.75
C VAL A 28 9.64 -21.99 7.47
N SER A 29 9.87 -23.29 7.65
CA SER A 29 11.08 -23.78 8.32
C SER A 29 12.37 -23.41 7.58
N GLY A 30 13.47 -23.22 8.33
CA GLY A 30 14.80 -23.03 7.78
C GLY A 30 15.16 -21.58 7.47
N LYS A 31 16.13 -21.39 6.58
CA LYS A 31 16.76 -20.08 6.34
C LYS A 31 15.79 -19.06 5.77
N PHE A 32 14.88 -19.48 4.88
CA PHE A 32 13.91 -18.61 4.23
C PHE A 32 12.98 -17.93 5.25
N GLY A 33 12.30 -18.70 6.10
CA GLY A 33 11.39 -18.11 7.10
C GLY A 33 12.12 -17.38 8.23
N SER A 34 13.34 -17.80 8.58
CA SER A 34 14.17 -17.04 9.53
C SER A 34 14.51 -15.64 8.99
N VAL A 35 14.91 -15.53 7.72
CA VAL A 35 15.16 -14.22 7.09
C VAL A 35 13.88 -13.43 6.93
N ALA A 36 12.77 -14.06 6.54
CA ALA A 36 11.46 -13.43 6.45
C ALA A 36 11.06 -12.76 7.78
N ASN A 37 11.13 -13.51 8.89
CA ASN A 37 10.81 -12.99 10.22
C ASN A 37 11.75 -11.86 10.64
N ARG A 38 13.05 -11.97 10.33
CA ARG A 38 14.01 -10.90 10.62
C ARG A 38 13.70 -9.63 9.83
N CYS A 39 13.42 -9.74 8.52
CA CYS A 39 13.04 -8.62 7.69
C CYS A 39 11.75 -7.99 8.21
N TRP A 40 10.72 -8.79 8.48
CA TRP A 40 9.45 -8.31 9.03
C TRP A 40 9.60 -7.57 10.37
N THR A 41 10.44 -8.07 11.28
CA THR A 41 10.60 -7.44 12.60
C THR A 41 11.48 -6.19 12.59
N LYS A 42 12.35 -6.05 11.58
CA LYS A 42 13.28 -4.90 11.47
C LYS A 42 12.84 -3.84 10.46
N VAL A 43 11.86 -4.15 9.62
CA VAL A 43 11.37 -3.20 8.61
C VAL A 43 10.68 -2.03 9.28
N TYR A 44 10.95 -0.84 8.75
CA TYR A 44 10.41 0.39 9.27
C TYR A 44 10.19 1.41 8.14
N GLN A 45 9.42 2.43 8.47
CA GLN A 45 9.09 3.55 7.60
C GLN A 45 9.52 4.85 8.27
N LYS A 46 9.92 5.83 7.47
CA LYS A 46 10.19 7.21 7.91
C LYS A 46 9.08 8.10 7.36
N GLY A 47 8.41 8.85 8.22
CA GLY A 47 7.48 9.90 7.87
C GLY A 47 8.14 11.28 8.01
N ILE A 48 7.94 12.13 7.02
CA ILE A 48 8.36 13.51 6.99
C ILE A 48 7.10 14.34 6.81
N LEU A 49 6.85 15.29 7.70
CA LEU A 49 5.66 16.15 7.61
C LEU A 49 6.07 17.51 7.02
N LEU A 50 5.41 17.89 5.93
CA LEU A 50 5.51 19.21 5.34
C LEU A 50 4.17 19.91 5.53
N ILE A 51 4.13 20.79 6.53
CA ILE A 51 2.94 21.55 6.93
C ILE A 51 3.19 23.01 6.60
N ASP A 52 2.39 23.58 5.69
CA ASP A 52 2.50 24.98 5.25
C ASP A 52 3.92 25.37 4.82
N GLY A 53 4.59 24.46 4.11
CA GLY A 53 5.96 24.67 3.61
C GLY A 53 7.05 24.49 4.67
N LYS A 54 6.69 24.18 5.92
CA LYS A 54 7.64 23.92 7.00
C LYS A 54 7.80 22.43 7.21
N ASN A 55 9.03 21.96 7.07
CA ASN A 55 9.39 20.61 7.45
C ASN A 55 9.38 20.47 8.97
N GLN A 56 8.50 19.64 9.51
CA GLN A 56 8.54 19.25 10.92
C GLN A 56 9.50 18.08 11.16
N ASP A 57 9.61 17.66 12.42
CA ASP A 57 10.44 16.54 12.81
C ASP A 57 10.01 15.25 12.10
N SER A 58 11.00 14.39 11.82
CA SER A 58 10.74 13.07 11.26
C SER A 58 10.13 12.15 12.31
N VAL A 59 9.21 11.32 11.87
CA VAL A 59 8.64 10.23 12.67
C VAL A 59 9.02 8.90 12.05
N PHE A 60 9.10 7.85 12.85
CA PHE A 60 9.44 6.51 12.38
C PHE A 60 8.37 5.52 12.84
N PHE A 61 8.08 4.53 12.01
CA PHE A 61 7.10 3.49 12.30
C PHE A 61 7.71 2.12 12.06
N ASP A 62 7.61 1.21 13.03
CA ASP A 62 7.97 -0.19 12.83
C ASP A 62 6.89 -0.95 12.02
N SER A 63 7.10 -2.23 11.76
CA SER A 63 6.12 -3.09 11.06
C SER A 63 4.80 -3.31 11.79
N ARG A 64 4.75 -2.98 13.08
CA ARG A 64 3.54 -3.05 13.91
C ARG A 64 2.80 -1.72 13.98
N GLY A 65 3.36 -0.66 13.38
CA GLY A 65 2.82 0.69 13.42
C GLY A 65 3.14 1.46 14.70
N ASN A 66 4.05 0.95 15.54
CA ASN A 66 4.51 1.71 16.70
C ASN A 66 5.30 2.93 16.25
N ARG A 67 5.00 4.09 16.82
CA ARG A 67 5.61 5.38 16.47
C ARG A 67 6.85 5.67 17.31
N TYR A 68 7.90 6.16 16.68
CA TYR A 68 9.15 6.61 17.29
C TYR A 68 9.52 8.02 16.79
N THR A 69 10.22 8.79 17.63
CA THR A 69 10.69 10.14 17.33
C THR A 69 12.17 10.19 16.92
N SER A 70 12.87 9.07 17.02
CA SER A 70 14.28 8.92 16.66
C SER A 70 14.47 7.71 15.74
N GLU A 71 15.48 7.79 14.88
CA GLU A 71 15.92 6.66 14.06
C GLU A 71 16.85 5.69 14.84
N GLU A 72 17.20 6.02 16.07
CA GLU A 72 18.11 5.22 16.88
C GLU A 72 17.60 3.77 17.03
N GLY A 73 18.47 2.80 16.73
CA GLY A 73 18.13 1.38 16.73
C GLY A 73 17.60 0.83 15.41
N PHE A 74 17.22 1.69 14.45
CA PHE A 74 16.88 1.25 13.09
C PHE A 74 18.12 1.16 12.20
N CYS A 75 18.14 0.13 11.34
CA CYS A 75 19.20 -0.03 10.35
C CYS A 75 18.66 0.32 8.97
N GLN A 76 19.28 1.30 8.30
CA GLN A 76 18.82 1.88 7.03
C GLN A 76 18.54 0.85 5.93
N LYS A 77 19.22 -0.30 5.94
CA LYS A 77 18.97 -1.38 4.96
C LYS A 77 17.55 -1.96 5.04
N TYR A 78 16.87 -1.83 6.17
CA TYR A 78 15.49 -2.25 6.38
C TYR A 78 14.49 -1.09 6.23
N ARG A 79 14.93 0.09 5.76
CA ARG A 79 14.01 1.18 5.47
C ARG A 79 13.23 0.86 4.21
N HIS A 80 11.94 0.62 4.36
CA HIS A 80 11.07 0.24 3.25
C HIS A 80 10.53 1.46 2.50
N LEU A 81 10.15 2.49 3.25
CA LEU A 81 9.46 3.66 2.73
C LEU A 81 9.95 4.93 3.41
N THR A 82 10.13 5.98 2.63
CA THR A 82 10.18 7.35 3.12
C THR A 82 8.94 8.07 2.60
N ASN A 83 8.05 8.43 3.52
CA ASN A 83 6.76 9.04 3.22
C ASN A 83 6.79 10.54 3.49
N LEU A 84 6.35 11.33 2.52
CA LEU A 84 6.06 12.75 2.71
C LEU A 84 4.56 12.92 2.97
N CYS A 85 4.22 13.43 4.15
CA CYS A 85 2.88 13.93 4.44
C CYS A 85 2.83 15.41 4.07
N PHE A 86 2.09 15.74 3.01
CA PHE A 86 1.90 17.12 2.56
C PHE A 86 0.55 17.63 3.04
N THR A 87 0.56 18.78 3.71
CA THR A 87 -0.63 19.52 4.09
C THR A 87 -0.39 21.03 3.94
N ALA A 88 -1.44 21.73 3.57
CA ALA A 88 -1.48 23.17 3.39
C ALA A 88 -2.88 23.63 3.80
N ASP A 89 -2.95 24.49 4.80
CA ASP A 89 -4.24 24.90 5.39
C ASP A 89 -4.89 26.00 4.53
N ASP A 90 -4.25 27.17 4.46
CA ASP A 90 -4.83 28.35 3.78
C ASP A 90 -4.25 28.60 2.38
N GLN A 91 -2.96 28.38 2.20
CA GLN A 91 -2.24 28.66 0.96
C GLN A 91 -1.26 27.57 0.62
N ILE A 92 -1.19 27.22 -0.67
CA ILE A 92 -0.25 26.24 -1.17
C ILE A 92 1.17 26.82 -1.00
N PRO A 93 2.05 26.18 -0.20
CA PRO A 93 3.34 26.74 0.12
C PRO A 93 4.27 26.71 -1.10
N PRO A 94 5.22 27.66 -1.21
CA PRO A 94 6.24 27.58 -2.24
C PRO A 94 7.15 26.36 -2.03
N ILE A 95 7.71 25.85 -3.12
CA ILE A 95 8.60 24.68 -3.07
C ILE A 95 9.98 25.09 -2.53
N ASP A 96 10.35 24.57 -1.36
CA ASP A 96 11.73 24.62 -0.89
C ASP A 96 12.59 23.56 -1.59
N LYS A 97 13.38 23.99 -2.58
CA LYS A 97 14.28 23.12 -3.35
C LYS A 97 15.35 22.45 -2.49
N LYS A 98 15.79 23.06 -1.38
CA LYS A 98 16.76 22.44 -0.46
C LYS A 98 16.12 21.29 0.29
N PHE A 99 14.89 21.47 0.77
CA PHE A 99 14.09 20.40 1.36
C PHE A 99 13.87 19.25 0.37
N VAL A 100 13.39 19.56 -0.83
CA VAL A 100 13.10 18.51 -1.83
C VAL A 100 14.36 17.72 -2.19
N LYS A 101 15.49 18.41 -2.39
CA LYS A 101 16.78 17.73 -2.62
C LYS A 101 17.16 16.78 -1.48
N LYS A 102 16.93 17.19 -0.22
CA LYS A 102 17.16 16.34 0.96
C LYS A 102 16.23 15.13 0.95
N PHE A 103 14.92 15.33 0.75
CA PHE A 103 13.95 14.25 0.66
C PHE A 103 14.32 13.23 -0.43
N LEU A 104 14.66 13.71 -1.62
CA LEU A 104 15.00 12.85 -2.75
C LEU A 104 16.28 12.03 -2.53
N SER A 105 17.16 12.49 -1.65
CA SER A 105 18.36 11.75 -1.24
C SER A 105 18.08 10.62 -0.24
N GLU A 106 16.89 10.59 0.37
CA GLU A 106 16.54 9.55 1.34
C GLU A 106 16.47 8.16 0.68
N PRO A 107 16.94 7.10 1.37
CA PRO A 107 16.86 5.73 0.89
C PRO A 107 15.43 5.17 0.89
N GLY A 108 15.27 4.04 0.19
CA GLY A 108 14.00 3.36 0.03
C GLY A 108 13.15 3.94 -1.09
N LYS A 109 11.90 3.49 -1.15
CA LYS A 109 10.88 4.05 -2.04
C LYS A 109 10.32 5.33 -1.44
N HIS A 110 9.86 6.23 -2.30
CA HIS A 110 9.15 7.43 -1.86
C HIS A 110 7.65 7.18 -1.90
N SER A 111 6.98 7.72 -0.89
CA SER A 111 5.53 7.78 -0.79
C SER A 111 5.10 9.22 -0.60
N LEU A 112 3.97 9.57 -1.20
CA LEU A 112 3.32 10.86 -1.04
C LEU A 112 1.95 10.65 -0.42
N GLN A 113 1.72 11.24 0.75
CA GLN A 113 0.42 11.37 1.38
C GLN A 113 -0.08 12.80 1.23
N LEU A 114 -1.17 12.99 0.50
CA LEU A 114 -1.79 14.31 0.28
C LEU A 114 -2.98 14.51 1.21
N TYR A 115 -2.90 15.52 2.08
CA TYR A 115 -3.96 15.97 2.98
C TYR A 115 -4.61 17.29 2.54
N SER A 116 -4.09 17.90 1.48
CA SER A 116 -4.59 19.17 0.93
C SER A 116 -4.39 19.24 -0.58
N THR A 117 -5.08 20.19 -1.22
CA THR A 117 -4.92 20.48 -2.65
C THR A 117 -3.50 20.96 -2.97
N ILE A 118 -3.12 20.87 -4.24
CA ILE A 118 -1.80 21.20 -4.76
C ILE A 118 -1.94 22.05 -6.01
N ASP A 119 -0.89 22.78 -6.37
CA ASP A 119 -0.86 23.61 -7.58
C ASP A 119 -0.05 22.92 -8.68
N ASN A 120 0.00 23.56 -9.86
CA ASN A 120 0.79 23.07 -10.98
C ASN A 120 2.28 22.92 -10.65
N ALA A 121 2.85 23.76 -9.79
CA ALA A 121 4.26 23.66 -9.43
C ALA A 121 4.52 22.38 -8.63
N TRP A 122 3.67 22.06 -7.64
CA TRP A 122 3.76 20.82 -6.87
C TRP A 122 3.44 19.59 -7.71
N ILE A 123 2.49 19.67 -8.65
CA ILE A 123 2.23 18.58 -9.60
C ILE A 123 3.51 18.25 -10.39
N GLU A 124 4.17 19.26 -10.95
CA GLU A 124 5.42 19.09 -11.69
C GLU A 124 6.53 18.51 -10.81
N GLU A 125 6.66 19.01 -9.58
CA GLU A 125 7.65 18.55 -8.61
C GLU A 125 7.43 17.07 -8.25
N PHE A 126 6.24 16.70 -7.76
CA PHE A 126 5.94 15.32 -7.36
C PHE A 126 6.07 14.33 -8.51
N ALA A 127 5.63 14.71 -9.72
CA ALA A 127 5.77 13.84 -10.89
C ALA A 127 7.22 13.63 -11.32
N SER A 128 8.15 14.52 -10.95
CA SER A 128 9.58 14.38 -11.26
C SER A 128 10.32 13.36 -10.37
N TRP A 129 9.67 12.88 -9.31
CA TRP A 129 10.29 12.03 -8.30
C TRP A 129 10.41 10.59 -8.78
N LYS A 130 11.53 10.23 -9.40
CA LYS A 130 11.79 8.91 -9.98
C LYS A 130 11.60 7.70 -9.04
N LYS A 131 11.64 7.91 -7.72
CA LYS A 131 11.45 6.86 -6.71
C LYS A 131 10.04 6.86 -6.08
N LEU A 132 9.15 7.75 -6.52
CA LEU A 132 7.77 7.81 -6.07
C LEU A 132 7.02 6.58 -6.60
N ALA A 133 6.70 5.68 -5.70
CA ALA A 133 6.07 4.40 -6.02
C ALA A 133 4.70 4.26 -5.37
N HIS A 134 4.38 5.12 -4.41
CA HIS A 134 3.19 5.04 -3.59
C HIS A 134 2.58 6.44 -3.45
N VAL A 135 1.28 6.55 -3.75
CA VAL A 135 0.48 7.73 -3.45
C VAL A 135 -0.71 7.33 -2.59
N GLU A 136 -0.95 8.10 -1.55
CA GLU A 136 -2.14 8.01 -0.71
C GLU A 136 -2.83 9.37 -0.66
N LEU A 137 -4.10 9.38 -1.03
CA LEU A 137 -4.93 10.57 -1.07
C LEU A 137 -5.88 10.55 0.13
N LYS A 138 -5.73 11.53 1.02
CA LYS A 138 -6.56 11.75 2.20
C LYS A 138 -7.64 12.82 1.99
N ILE A 139 -7.83 13.23 0.74
CA ILE A 139 -8.74 14.25 0.28
C ILE A 139 -9.53 13.77 -0.94
N LEU A 140 -10.62 14.46 -1.25
CA LEU A 140 -11.31 14.29 -2.52
C LEU A 140 -10.39 14.69 -3.68
N CYS A 141 -10.50 13.97 -4.80
CA CYS A 141 -9.72 14.26 -5.99
C CYS A 141 -10.28 15.48 -6.70
N ASP A 142 -9.66 16.64 -6.52
CA ASP A 142 -9.92 17.81 -7.37
C ASP A 142 -9.19 17.70 -8.72
N ASP A 143 -9.40 18.67 -9.60
CA ASP A 143 -8.77 18.72 -10.93
C ASP A 143 -7.24 18.64 -10.88
N ASN A 144 -6.61 19.22 -9.86
CA ASN A 144 -5.16 19.24 -9.71
C ASN A 144 -4.62 17.89 -9.24
N VAL A 145 -5.30 17.24 -8.30
CA VAL A 145 -4.99 15.88 -7.86
C VAL A 145 -5.18 14.89 -9.02
N LEU A 146 -6.27 14.99 -9.77
CA LEU A 146 -6.51 14.18 -10.98
C LEU A 146 -5.42 14.42 -12.03
N LYS A 147 -4.99 15.67 -12.23
CA LYS A 147 -3.89 16.01 -13.14
C LYS A 147 -2.56 15.38 -12.69
N LEU A 148 -2.25 15.40 -11.39
CA LEU A 148 -1.10 14.68 -10.86
C LEU A 148 -1.22 13.18 -11.17
N LEU A 149 -2.31 12.54 -10.79
CA LEU A 149 -2.49 11.10 -10.98
C LEU A 149 -2.38 10.69 -12.46
N ARG A 150 -2.97 11.45 -13.40
CA ARG A 150 -2.83 11.21 -14.84
C ARG A 150 -1.37 11.28 -15.30
N LYS A 151 -0.63 12.29 -14.81
CA LYS A 151 0.80 12.41 -15.13
C LYS A 151 1.61 11.24 -14.54
N LEU A 152 1.30 10.80 -13.33
CA LEU A 152 1.93 9.64 -12.71
C LEU A 152 1.60 8.33 -13.45
N LEU A 153 0.37 8.22 -13.98
CA LEU A 153 -0.08 7.14 -14.84
C LEU A 153 0.75 7.10 -16.14
N ASP A 154 0.87 8.21 -16.84
CA ASP A 154 1.66 8.31 -18.09
C ASP A 154 3.13 7.93 -17.87
N LEU A 155 3.69 8.32 -16.73
CA LEU A 155 5.05 7.99 -16.34
C LEU A 155 5.25 6.54 -15.88
N LYS A 156 4.18 5.76 -15.70
CA LYS A 156 4.20 4.36 -15.26
C LYS A 156 5.09 4.12 -14.02
N GLN A 157 5.03 5.03 -13.05
CA GLN A 157 5.93 5.00 -11.88
C GLN A 157 5.31 4.37 -10.63
N LEU A 158 3.99 4.49 -10.46
CA LEU A 158 3.34 4.01 -9.25
C LEU A 158 3.21 2.49 -9.26
N THR A 159 3.50 1.90 -8.11
CA THR A 159 3.20 0.50 -7.80
C THR A 159 1.97 0.39 -6.89
N GLU A 160 1.63 1.43 -6.15
CA GLU A 160 0.56 1.42 -5.15
C GLU A 160 -0.22 2.74 -5.12
N LEU A 161 -1.55 2.66 -5.01
CA LEU A 161 -2.45 3.80 -4.87
C LEU A 161 -3.49 3.55 -3.77
N TYR A 162 -3.69 4.53 -2.90
CA TYR A 162 -4.65 4.48 -1.80
C TYR A 162 -5.57 5.69 -1.88
N LEU A 163 -6.87 5.43 -1.95
CA LEU A 163 -7.92 6.44 -2.08
C LEU A 163 -8.78 6.43 -0.82
N GLU A 164 -8.70 7.50 -0.03
CA GLU A 164 -9.59 7.75 1.12
C GLU A 164 -11.02 8.03 0.65
N PHE A 165 -11.16 8.72 -0.48
CA PHE A 165 -12.44 9.03 -1.11
C PHE A 165 -12.33 8.74 -2.61
N SER A 166 -13.43 8.32 -3.22
CA SER A 166 -13.46 8.05 -4.65
C SER A 166 -14.79 8.46 -5.28
N ASP A 167 -14.72 9.36 -6.24
CA ASP A 167 -15.76 9.64 -7.24
C ASP A 167 -15.52 8.79 -8.51
N GLN A 168 -16.35 8.97 -9.53
CA GLN A 168 -16.24 8.20 -10.77
C GLN A 168 -14.90 8.43 -11.49
N ASP A 169 -14.42 9.68 -11.56
CA ASP A 169 -13.18 10.01 -12.26
C ASP A 169 -11.95 9.38 -11.61
N SER A 170 -11.90 9.37 -10.28
CA SER A 170 -10.82 8.69 -9.53
C SER A 170 -10.92 7.16 -9.63
N ILE A 171 -12.13 6.59 -9.72
CA ILE A 171 -12.33 5.14 -9.97
C ILE A 171 -11.81 4.76 -11.35
N ASP A 172 -12.17 5.52 -12.38
CA ASP A 172 -11.76 5.25 -13.76
C ASP A 172 -10.22 5.30 -13.88
N LEU A 173 -9.62 6.33 -13.26
CA LEU A 173 -8.17 6.47 -13.24
C LEU A 173 -7.47 5.35 -12.46
N ALA A 174 -8.05 4.92 -11.32
CA ALA A 174 -7.55 3.77 -10.58
C ALA A 174 -7.62 2.47 -11.39
N CYS A 175 -8.66 2.31 -12.21
CA CYS A 175 -8.78 1.19 -13.15
C CYS A 175 -7.69 1.25 -14.23
N ASP A 176 -7.34 2.44 -14.72
CA ASP A 176 -6.23 2.58 -15.66
C ASP A 176 -4.87 2.23 -15.04
N PHE A 177 -4.63 2.59 -13.77
CA PHE A 177 -3.46 2.11 -13.04
C PHE A 177 -3.43 0.59 -12.94
N LEU A 178 -4.57 -0.05 -12.66
CA LEU A 178 -4.67 -1.51 -12.62
C LEU A 178 -4.27 -2.18 -13.95
N LYS A 179 -4.38 -1.51 -15.10
CA LYS A 179 -3.97 -2.08 -16.39
C LYS A 179 -2.45 -2.06 -16.61
N GLN A 180 -1.68 -1.36 -15.77
CA GLN A 180 -0.24 -1.19 -15.98
C GLN A 180 0.59 -2.32 -15.39
N ASP A 181 1.60 -2.81 -16.13
CA ASP A 181 2.39 -3.99 -15.75
C ASP A 181 3.15 -3.86 -14.42
N GLN A 182 3.52 -2.66 -13.99
CA GLN A 182 4.26 -2.42 -12.74
C GLN A 182 3.35 -2.20 -11.53
N PHE A 183 2.08 -1.84 -11.75
CA PHE A 183 1.14 -1.54 -10.68
C PHE A 183 0.71 -2.81 -9.94
N ARG A 184 0.64 -2.77 -8.61
CA ARG A 184 0.45 -3.96 -7.75
C ARG A 184 -0.68 -3.82 -6.76
N PHE A 185 -0.92 -2.63 -6.22
CA PHE A 185 -1.82 -2.48 -5.08
C PHE A 185 -2.75 -1.29 -5.23
N LEU A 186 -4.05 -1.53 -5.05
CA LEU A 186 -5.07 -0.49 -4.99
C LEU A 186 -5.86 -0.63 -3.69
N SER A 187 -6.13 0.49 -3.03
CA SER A 187 -6.97 0.55 -1.85
C SER A 187 -8.06 1.59 -1.98
N PHE A 188 -9.27 1.19 -1.63
CA PHE A 188 -10.41 2.07 -1.41
C PHE A 188 -10.82 2.04 0.05
N ARG A 189 -10.95 3.21 0.68
CA ARG A 189 -11.49 3.31 2.03
C ARG A 189 -13.01 3.20 2.05
N GLU A 190 -13.69 3.63 1.01
CA GLU A 190 -15.13 3.48 0.88
C GLU A 190 -15.43 2.49 -0.24
N PHE A 191 -16.35 1.56 0.01
CA PHE A 191 -16.82 0.65 -1.02
C PHE A 191 -17.94 1.30 -1.81
N SER A 192 -17.85 1.21 -3.14
CA SER A 192 -18.99 1.44 -4.02
C SER A 192 -19.19 0.23 -4.95
N LYS A 193 -20.43 -0.01 -5.35
CA LYS A 193 -20.73 -1.09 -6.31
C LYS A 193 -20.08 -0.79 -7.65
N GLU A 194 -19.99 0.49 -8.00
CA GLU A 194 -19.40 1.05 -9.20
C GLU A 194 -17.91 0.68 -9.29
N GLN A 195 -17.15 0.83 -8.20
CA GLN A 195 -15.75 0.35 -8.12
C GLN A 195 -15.65 -1.13 -8.49
N LEU A 196 -16.47 -1.97 -7.84
CA LEU A 196 -16.43 -3.41 -8.03
C LEU A 196 -16.74 -3.79 -9.48
N MET A 197 -17.77 -3.16 -10.06
CA MET A 197 -18.17 -3.39 -11.45
C MET A 197 -17.07 -2.94 -12.42
N ALA A 198 -16.49 -1.76 -12.23
CA ALA A 198 -15.42 -1.24 -13.09
C ALA A 198 -14.19 -2.17 -13.08
N ILE A 199 -13.78 -2.64 -11.90
CA ILE A 199 -12.67 -3.59 -11.76
C ILE A 199 -12.99 -4.92 -12.46
N TRP A 200 -14.20 -5.45 -12.30
CA TRP A 200 -14.58 -6.74 -12.88
C TRP A 200 -14.71 -6.72 -14.41
N GLN A 201 -14.78 -5.53 -15.02
CA GLN A 201 -14.72 -5.37 -16.47
C GLN A 201 -13.29 -5.47 -17.03
N ILE A 202 -12.26 -5.34 -16.18
CA ILE A 202 -10.87 -5.49 -16.60
C ILE A 202 -10.58 -6.98 -16.82
N ASP A 203 -9.83 -7.29 -17.89
CA ASP A 203 -9.36 -8.64 -18.17
C ASP A 203 -8.59 -9.19 -16.94
N SER A 204 -8.98 -10.36 -16.46
CA SER A 204 -8.36 -11.00 -15.29
C SER A 204 -6.86 -11.24 -15.48
N LYS A 205 -6.39 -11.43 -16.72
CA LYS A 205 -4.96 -11.53 -17.03
C LYS A 205 -4.21 -10.23 -16.74
N GLN A 206 -4.83 -9.08 -17.03
CA GLN A 206 -4.25 -7.78 -16.68
C GLN A 206 -4.21 -7.59 -15.18
N LEU A 207 -5.15 -8.19 -14.44
CA LEU A 207 -5.18 -8.11 -12.98
C LEU A 207 -4.19 -9.05 -12.28
N SER A 208 -3.57 -10.01 -12.98
CA SER A 208 -2.66 -10.99 -12.39
C SER A 208 -1.59 -10.33 -11.51
N LYS A 209 -1.37 -10.90 -10.31
CA LYS A 209 -0.46 -10.43 -9.26
C LYS A 209 -0.80 -9.07 -8.67
N LYS A 210 -2.01 -8.57 -8.90
CA LYS A 210 -2.50 -7.33 -8.26
C LYS A 210 -3.38 -7.66 -7.07
N THR A 211 -3.36 -6.74 -6.12
CA THR A 211 -4.17 -6.81 -4.92
C THR A 211 -5.03 -5.58 -4.83
N ILE A 212 -6.31 -5.78 -4.51
CA ILE A 212 -7.26 -4.71 -4.28
C ILE A 212 -7.82 -4.87 -2.87
N TRP A 213 -7.85 -3.77 -2.14
CA TRP A 213 -8.29 -3.71 -0.75
C TRP A 213 -9.46 -2.74 -0.60
N TRP A 214 -10.47 -3.17 0.15
CA TRP A 214 -11.57 -2.34 0.62
C TRP A 214 -11.61 -2.33 2.15
N LYS A 215 -11.86 -1.16 2.73
CA LYS A 215 -12.29 -1.07 4.13
C LYS A 215 -13.79 -1.38 4.20
N GLY A 216 -14.11 -2.36 5.04
CA GLY A 216 -15.45 -2.93 5.19
C GLY A 216 -15.59 -4.36 4.67
N GLN A 217 -16.79 -4.90 4.85
CA GLN A 217 -17.18 -6.23 4.39
C GLN A 217 -17.73 -6.16 2.95
N VAL A 218 -16.97 -6.69 2.00
CA VAL A 218 -17.39 -6.83 0.59
C VAL A 218 -17.44 -8.31 0.26
N HIS A 219 -18.58 -8.82 -0.17
CA HIS A 219 -18.68 -10.22 -0.55
C HIS A 219 -18.03 -10.47 -1.92
N LEU A 220 -16.85 -11.11 -1.93
CA LEU A 220 -15.96 -11.24 -3.09
C LEU A 220 -15.72 -12.70 -3.49
N HIS A 221 -16.12 -13.66 -2.66
CA HIS A 221 -15.99 -15.09 -2.93
C HIS A 221 -17.34 -15.67 -3.37
N GLY A 222 -17.29 -16.71 -4.22
CA GLY A 222 -18.47 -17.46 -4.68
C GLY A 222 -18.37 -18.94 -4.34
N LYS A 223 -19.26 -19.75 -4.93
CA LYS A 223 -19.33 -21.20 -4.69
C LYS A 223 -18.09 -21.98 -5.15
N HIS A 224 -17.32 -21.43 -6.08
CA HIS A 224 -16.12 -22.06 -6.63
C HIS A 224 -14.86 -21.86 -5.77
N PHE A 225 -14.97 -21.07 -4.69
CA PHE A 225 -13.86 -20.84 -3.78
C PHE A 225 -13.82 -21.91 -2.70
N THR A 226 -12.62 -22.39 -2.39
CA THR A 226 -12.37 -23.28 -1.25
C THR A 226 -11.87 -22.45 -0.09
N ARG A 227 -12.42 -22.67 1.11
CA ARG A 227 -11.92 -22.03 2.32
C ARG A 227 -10.55 -22.61 2.66
N VAL A 228 -9.55 -21.74 2.84
CA VAL A 228 -8.21 -22.12 3.30
C VAL A 228 -8.19 -22.15 4.82
N VAL A 229 -7.51 -23.16 5.40
CA VAL A 229 -7.36 -23.30 6.85
C VAL A 229 -6.67 -22.06 7.43
N ARG A 230 -7.19 -21.56 8.56
CA ARG A 230 -6.77 -20.29 9.18
C ARG A 230 -5.25 -20.24 9.43
N SER A 231 -4.58 -19.32 8.77
CA SER A 231 -3.19 -18.95 9.10
C SER A 231 -3.13 -18.09 10.37
N PHE A 232 -4.17 -17.27 10.60
CA PHE A 232 -4.30 -16.38 11.76
C PHE A 232 -5.77 -16.34 12.25
N THR A 233 -6.00 -16.08 13.53
CA THR A 233 -7.34 -16.12 14.16
C THR A 233 -8.27 -14.99 13.68
N ASP A 234 -7.68 -13.88 13.25
CA ASP A 234 -8.32 -12.65 12.78
C ASP A 234 -8.57 -12.62 11.26
N THR A 235 -8.27 -13.72 10.54
CA THR A 235 -8.44 -13.81 9.08
C THR A 235 -9.18 -15.05 8.64
N ILE A 236 -9.91 -14.91 7.53
CA ILE A 236 -10.44 -16.04 6.76
C ILE A 236 -10.08 -15.83 5.29
N ASP A 237 -9.46 -16.85 4.71
CA ASP A 237 -9.05 -16.88 3.32
C ASP A 237 -9.91 -17.86 2.52
N TYR A 238 -10.22 -17.47 1.29
CA TYR A 238 -10.93 -18.25 0.28
C TYR A 238 -10.10 -18.22 -1.00
N GLU A 239 -9.87 -19.38 -1.60
CA GLU A 239 -9.00 -19.52 -2.78
C GLU A 239 -9.74 -20.19 -3.94
N SER A 240 -9.52 -19.67 -5.15
CA SER A 240 -9.89 -20.26 -6.43
C SER A 240 -8.63 -20.45 -7.29
N SER A 241 -8.77 -21.00 -8.50
CA SER A 241 -7.62 -21.20 -9.41
C SER A 241 -6.96 -19.89 -9.87
N ASP A 242 -7.65 -18.75 -9.77
CA ASP A 242 -7.21 -17.46 -10.27
C ASP A 242 -7.17 -16.35 -9.21
N ARG A 243 -7.68 -16.59 -7.98
CA ARG A 243 -7.84 -15.54 -6.97
C ARG A 243 -7.73 -16.06 -5.54
N ILE A 244 -7.30 -15.18 -4.65
CA ILE A 244 -7.40 -15.33 -3.19
C ILE A 244 -8.22 -14.15 -2.65
N VAL A 245 -9.28 -14.46 -1.90
CA VAL A 245 -10.09 -13.49 -1.17
C VAL A 245 -9.81 -13.64 0.32
N ARG A 246 -9.48 -12.53 0.97
CA ARG A 246 -9.25 -12.47 2.42
C ARG A 246 -10.21 -11.51 3.09
N TYR A 247 -10.70 -11.96 4.24
CA TYR A 247 -11.46 -11.16 5.19
C TYR A 247 -10.70 -10.99 6.48
N PHE A 248 -10.70 -9.79 7.04
CA PHE A 248 -10.09 -9.48 8.33
C PHE A 248 -11.14 -9.01 9.32
N ASN A 249 -11.21 -9.69 10.47
CA ASN A 249 -12.02 -9.32 11.62
C ASN A 249 -11.06 -9.18 12.82
N PRO A 250 -10.86 -7.95 13.36
CA PRO A 250 -9.92 -7.72 14.46
C PRO A 250 -10.31 -8.46 15.75
N ASP A 251 -11.59 -8.78 15.91
CA ASP A 251 -12.13 -9.51 17.06
C ASP A 251 -12.25 -11.03 16.79
N GLY A 252 -11.70 -11.50 15.66
CA GLY A 252 -11.77 -12.89 15.23
C GLY A 252 -11.04 -13.84 16.18
N THR A 253 -11.72 -14.92 16.57
CA THR A 253 -11.16 -15.98 17.42
C THR A 253 -11.25 -17.35 16.75
N SER A 254 -10.47 -18.33 17.27
CA SER A 254 -10.52 -19.71 16.80
C SER A 254 -11.89 -20.37 16.95
N GLU A 255 -12.67 -19.96 17.95
CA GLU A 255 -13.98 -20.52 18.29
C GLU A 255 -15.13 -19.86 17.51
N MET A 256 -14.90 -18.68 16.94
CA MET A 256 -15.92 -17.93 16.23
C MET A 256 -16.36 -18.67 14.95
N ASN A 257 -17.67 -18.89 14.82
CA ASN A 257 -18.27 -19.45 13.60
C ASN A 257 -18.15 -18.47 12.42
N LYS A 258 -18.45 -18.94 11.22
CA LYS A 258 -18.26 -18.14 9.99
C LYS A 258 -19.15 -16.90 10.02
N GLU A 259 -20.42 -17.04 10.38
CA GLU A 259 -21.41 -15.96 10.32
C GLU A 259 -21.03 -14.82 11.27
N ALA A 260 -20.69 -15.15 12.53
CA ALA A 260 -20.20 -14.21 13.53
C ALA A 260 -18.88 -13.55 13.09
N PHE A 261 -17.96 -14.33 12.50
CA PHE A 261 -16.72 -13.78 11.97
C PHE A 261 -16.98 -12.77 10.86
N MET A 262 -17.83 -13.13 9.89
CA MET A 262 -18.14 -12.27 8.75
C MET A 262 -18.82 -10.97 9.17
N ALA A 263 -19.64 -10.99 10.22
CA ALA A 263 -20.30 -9.81 10.76
C ALA A 263 -19.33 -8.76 11.34
N GLY A 264 -18.17 -9.20 11.85
CA GLY A 264 -17.11 -8.31 12.36
C GLY A 264 -16.04 -7.94 11.34
N VAL A 265 -16.23 -8.26 10.04
CA VAL A 265 -15.22 -7.97 9.02
C VAL A 265 -15.09 -6.46 8.82
N THR A 266 -13.86 -5.97 9.01
CA THR A 266 -13.51 -4.55 8.81
C THR A 266 -12.71 -4.31 7.54
N LYS A 267 -12.21 -5.37 6.90
CA LYS A 267 -11.44 -5.28 5.65
C LYS A 267 -11.66 -6.49 4.76
N SER A 268 -11.76 -6.24 3.46
CA SER A 268 -11.89 -7.26 2.42
C SER A 268 -10.81 -7.05 1.37
N ILE A 269 -10.11 -8.11 0.99
CA ILE A 269 -8.97 -8.06 0.07
C ILE A 269 -9.17 -9.11 -1.00
N VAL A 270 -8.90 -8.78 -2.26
CA VAL A 270 -8.75 -9.76 -3.34
C VAL A 270 -7.35 -9.66 -3.91
N THR A 271 -6.71 -10.80 -4.15
CA THR A 271 -5.45 -10.93 -4.87
C THR A 271 -5.70 -11.81 -6.08
N PHE A 272 -5.29 -11.36 -7.26
CA PHE A 272 -5.37 -12.13 -8.49
C PHE A 272 -4.05 -12.88 -8.70
N LEU A 273 -4.12 -14.16 -9.06
CA LEU A 273 -2.96 -15.06 -9.16
C LEU A 273 -2.22 -14.95 -10.50
#